data_AF-A0A1A6GPS6-F1
#
_entry.id   AF-A0A1A6GPS6-F1
#
_cell.length_a   1.000
_cell.length_b   1.000
_cell.length_c   1.000
_cell.angle_alpha   90.00
_cell.angle_beta   90.00
_cell.angle_gamma   90.00
#
_symmetry.space_group_name_H-M   'P 1'
#
loop_
_entity.id
_entity.type
_entity.pdbx_description
1 polymer ?
#
loop_
_entity_poly.entity_id
_entity_poly.type
_entity_poly.pdbx_seq_one_letter_code
_entity_poly.pdbx_strand_id
1 'polypeptide(L)'
;SSATRFRWSQSYYTAQDEWALDSIYIGQQCPNMCNGHGSCDHGMCRCDQGYQGTECHPEVALPSTIMSDFENPNGWESDWQEVIGGEIVKPEQGCGVVSSGSSLYFSKAGKRQLVSRDLDTSWVDFVQFYIQIGGESASCNKPDSREEGVLLQYSNNGGIQWHLLAEMYFSDFSKPR
;
A
#
# COMPACT_ATOMS: atom_id res chain seq x y z
N SER A 1 16.08 -10.30 -26.01
CA SER A 1 16.60 -11.68 -25.88
C SER A 1 15.70 -12.60 -26.70
N SER A 2 16.24 -13.60 -27.40
CA SER A 2 15.46 -14.58 -28.19
C SER A 2 14.91 -15.73 -27.34
N ALA A 3 15.39 -15.91 -26.12
CA ALA A 3 14.86 -16.86 -25.15
C ALA A 3 15.03 -16.30 -23.74
N THR A 4 13.93 -15.97 -23.08
CA THR A 4 13.91 -15.52 -21.68
C THR A 4 13.28 -16.61 -20.82
N ARG A 5 13.88 -16.91 -19.67
CA ARG A 5 13.38 -17.90 -18.71
C ARG A 5 13.25 -17.25 -17.34
N PHE A 6 12.24 -17.67 -16.58
CA PHE A 6 11.96 -17.18 -15.24
C PHE A 6 12.09 -18.34 -14.24
N ARG A 7 12.58 -18.03 -13.04
CA ARG A 7 12.67 -18.98 -11.92
C ARG A 7 12.31 -18.23 -10.66
N TRP A 8 11.28 -18.70 -9.97
CA TRP A 8 11.02 -18.32 -8.58
C TRP A 8 11.82 -19.24 -7.68
N SER A 9 12.63 -18.69 -6.78
CA SER A 9 13.41 -19.49 -5.85
C SER A 9 13.56 -18.78 -4.51
N GLN A 10 13.34 -19.53 -3.45
CA GLN A 10 13.58 -19.10 -2.08
C GLN A 10 15.00 -19.54 -1.66
N SER A 11 15.86 -18.57 -1.37
CA SER A 11 17.27 -18.84 -1.02
C SER A 11 17.45 -19.29 0.43
N TYR A 12 16.55 -18.88 1.33
CA TYR A 12 16.56 -19.21 2.75
C TYR A 12 15.16 -19.66 3.16
N TYR A 13 15.06 -20.85 3.77
CA TYR A 13 13.80 -21.42 4.22
C TYR A 13 13.96 -22.11 5.58
N THR A 14 12.89 -22.05 6.35
CA THR A 14 12.65 -22.80 7.58
C THR A 14 11.57 -23.84 7.32
N ALA A 15 11.37 -24.77 8.26
CA ALA A 15 10.32 -25.80 8.11
C ALA A 15 8.88 -25.24 8.10
N GLN A 16 8.69 -23.96 8.42
CA GLN A 16 7.38 -23.30 8.41
C GLN A 16 7.14 -22.46 7.15
N ASP A 17 8.14 -22.29 6.28
CA ASP A 17 7.99 -21.47 5.08
C ASP A 17 7.35 -22.29 3.95
N GLU A 18 6.08 -22.01 3.69
CA GLU A 18 5.32 -22.59 2.58
C GLU A 18 4.86 -21.48 1.63
N TRP A 19 5.07 -21.67 0.33
CA TRP A 19 4.59 -20.75 -0.70
C TRP A 19 4.14 -21.52 -1.94
N ALA A 20 3.15 -20.97 -2.63
CA ALA A 20 2.63 -21.49 -3.89
C ALA A 20 2.53 -20.35 -4.91
N LEU A 21 2.57 -20.72 -6.18
CA LEU A 21 2.26 -19.82 -7.29
C LEU A 21 1.01 -20.34 -7.96
N ASP A 22 0.18 -19.41 -8.43
CA ASP A 22 -0.99 -19.71 -9.23
C ASP A 22 -1.15 -18.65 -10.32
N SER A 23 -1.87 -18.98 -11.40
CA SER A 23 -2.29 -18.06 -12.47
C SER A 23 -1.16 -17.22 -13.08
N ILE A 24 0.00 -17.82 -13.32
CA ILE A 24 1.15 -17.15 -13.94
C ILE A 24 0.86 -16.87 -15.42
N TYR A 25 0.87 -15.59 -15.79
CA TYR A 25 0.81 -15.16 -17.19
C TYR A 25 2.09 -14.44 -17.60
N ILE A 26 2.79 -14.99 -18.59
CA ILE A 26 3.95 -14.37 -19.24
C ILE A 26 3.73 -14.48 -20.75
N GLY A 27 3.40 -13.36 -21.40
CA GLY A 27 3.06 -13.38 -22.81
C GLY A 27 2.79 -12.00 -23.39
N GLN A 28 1.91 -11.97 -24.38
CA GLN A 28 1.47 -10.74 -25.02
C GLN A 28 0.84 -9.79 -23.98
N GLN A 29 1.25 -8.54 -24.00
CA GLN A 29 0.72 -7.54 -23.10
C GLN A 29 -0.77 -7.28 -23.39
N CYS A 30 -1.61 -7.33 -22.35
CA CYS A 30 -2.98 -6.83 -22.41
C CYS A 30 -3.00 -5.29 -22.45
N PRO A 31 -4.05 -4.67 -23.03
CA PRO A 31 -4.24 -3.22 -22.98
C PRO A 31 -4.06 -2.70 -21.55
N ASN A 32 -3.12 -1.75 -21.37
CA ASN A 32 -2.81 -1.13 -20.08
C ASN A 32 -2.58 -2.12 -18.91
N MET A 33 -2.19 -3.36 -19.20
CA MET A 33 -2.08 -4.44 -18.20
C MET A 33 -3.38 -4.61 -17.38
N CYS A 34 -4.53 -4.48 -18.04
CA CYS A 34 -5.86 -4.54 -17.43
C CYS A 34 -6.08 -3.50 -16.33
N ASN A 35 -5.37 -2.37 -16.42
CA ASN A 35 -5.33 -1.31 -15.40
C ASN A 35 -5.04 -1.79 -13.97
N GLY A 36 -4.47 -2.99 -13.80
CA GLY A 36 -4.25 -3.59 -12.48
C GLY A 36 -5.50 -4.19 -11.83
N HIS A 37 -6.63 -4.26 -12.56
CA HIS A 37 -7.92 -4.74 -12.07
C HIS A 37 -8.41 -5.97 -12.85
N GLY A 38 -7.48 -6.85 -13.19
CA GLY A 38 -7.80 -8.09 -13.84
C GLY A 38 -6.57 -8.92 -14.21
N SER A 39 -6.84 -10.14 -14.64
CA SER A 39 -5.84 -11.05 -15.16
C SER A 39 -5.80 -11.00 -16.70
N CYS A 40 -4.60 -11.11 -17.27
CA CYS A 40 -4.43 -11.16 -18.71
C CYS A 40 -4.49 -12.62 -19.19
N ASP A 41 -5.32 -12.88 -20.19
CA ASP A 41 -5.48 -14.18 -20.84
C ASP A 41 -5.36 -14.01 -22.35
N HIS A 42 -4.22 -14.41 -22.91
CA HIS A 42 -3.90 -14.33 -24.34
C HIS A 42 -4.18 -12.94 -24.96
N GLY A 43 -3.79 -11.87 -24.25
CA GLY A 43 -3.98 -10.48 -24.70
C GLY A 43 -5.38 -9.89 -24.45
N MET A 44 -6.28 -10.63 -23.80
CA MET A 44 -7.59 -10.16 -23.37
C MET A 44 -7.68 -10.11 -21.84
N CYS A 45 -8.30 -9.05 -21.31
CA CYS A 45 -8.47 -8.88 -19.87
C CYS A 45 -9.67 -9.66 -19.33
N ARG A 46 -9.46 -10.35 -18.22
CA ARG A 46 -10.50 -10.93 -17.35
C ARG A 46 -10.54 -10.10 -16.07
N CYS A 47 -11.55 -9.24 -15.96
CA CYS A 47 -11.60 -8.23 -14.90
C CYS A 47 -11.99 -8.78 -13.54
N ASP A 48 -11.48 -8.13 -12.50
CA ASP A 48 -11.83 -8.39 -11.11
C ASP A 48 -13.26 -7.90 -10.80
N GLN A 49 -13.81 -8.34 -9.67
CA GLN A 49 -15.15 -7.94 -9.25
C GLN A 49 -15.24 -6.40 -9.09
N GLY A 50 -16.26 -5.79 -9.69
CA GLY A 50 -16.47 -4.33 -9.69
C GLY A 50 -15.78 -3.60 -10.85
N TYR A 51 -15.10 -4.32 -11.74
CA TYR A 51 -14.46 -3.76 -12.94
C TYR A 51 -14.96 -4.48 -14.20
N GLN A 52 -15.01 -3.76 -15.32
CA GLN A 52 -15.56 -4.27 -16.57
C GLN A 52 -14.93 -3.61 -17.81
N GLY A 53 -15.30 -4.12 -18.98
CA GLY A 53 -14.80 -3.65 -20.27
C GLY A 53 -13.46 -4.28 -20.66
N THR A 54 -12.91 -3.85 -21.79
CA THR A 54 -11.69 -4.45 -22.37
C THR A 54 -10.41 -4.14 -21.61
N GLU A 55 -10.44 -3.12 -20.75
CA GLU A 55 -9.30 -2.68 -19.95
C GLU A 55 -9.57 -2.70 -18.44
N CYS A 56 -10.71 -3.24 -18.00
CA CYS A 56 -11.09 -3.31 -16.58
C CYS A 56 -11.20 -1.95 -15.89
N HIS A 57 -12.09 -1.11 -16.41
CA HIS A 57 -12.49 0.15 -15.77
C HIS A 57 -13.55 -0.10 -14.69
N PRO A 58 -13.65 0.76 -13.65
CA PRO A 58 -14.68 0.63 -12.62
C PRO A 58 -16.10 0.55 -13.20
N GLU A 59 -16.92 -0.38 -12.71
CA GLU A 59 -18.33 -0.51 -13.09
C GLU A 59 -19.18 0.63 -12.51
N VAL A 60 -18.81 1.10 -11.32
CA VAL A 60 -19.46 2.19 -10.58
C VAL A 60 -18.49 3.33 -10.36
N ALA A 61 -19.02 4.54 -10.12
CA ALA A 61 -18.20 5.69 -9.78
C ALA A 61 -17.41 5.43 -8.49
N LEU A 62 -16.10 5.70 -8.53
CA LEU A 62 -15.22 5.58 -7.38
C LEU A 62 -15.50 6.70 -6.36
N PRO A 63 -15.26 6.46 -5.05
CA PRO A 63 -15.29 7.52 -4.06
C PRO A 63 -14.24 8.60 -4.40
N SER A 64 -14.54 9.85 -4.10
CA SER A 64 -13.60 10.97 -4.29
C SER A 64 -12.88 11.36 -3.01
N THR A 65 -13.24 10.77 -1.86
CA THR A 65 -12.66 11.10 -0.56
C THR A 65 -12.43 9.84 0.27
N ILE A 66 -11.39 9.91 1.09
CA ILE A 66 -11.07 8.92 2.13
C ILE A 66 -10.73 9.70 3.41
N MET A 67 -11.26 9.27 4.54
CA MET A 67 -10.99 9.86 5.84
C MET A 67 -11.01 8.77 6.90
N SER A 68 -9.87 8.58 7.58
CA SER A 68 -9.75 7.61 8.66
C SER A 68 -9.14 8.29 9.88
N ASP A 69 -9.84 8.21 11.01
CA ASP A 69 -9.37 8.68 12.32
C ASP A 69 -8.60 7.60 13.10
N PHE A 70 -8.68 6.34 12.65
CA PHE A 70 -8.08 5.17 13.25
C PHE A 70 -8.52 4.89 14.70
N GLU A 71 -9.74 5.28 15.09
CA GLU A 71 -10.26 4.98 16.44
C GLU A 71 -10.86 3.57 16.58
N ASN A 72 -11.38 3.01 15.48
CA ASN A 72 -11.94 1.68 15.46
C ASN A 72 -10.92 0.65 14.90
N PRO A 73 -10.50 -0.36 15.67
CA PRO A 73 -9.57 -1.41 15.23
C PRO A 73 -9.95 -2.13 13.93
N ASN A 74 -11.24 -2.19 13.60
CA ASN A 74 -11.74 -2.83 12.38
C ASN A 74 -12.27 -1.81 11.35
N GLY A 75 -12.19 -0.51 11.65
CA GLY A 75 -12.79 0.55 10.83
C GLY A 75 -12.08 0.80 9.50
N TRP A 76 -10.87 0.26 9.32
CA TRP A 76 -10.03 0.50 8.14
C TRP A 76 -10.26 -0.49 7.00
N GLU A 77 -10.97 -1.62 7.22
CA GLU A 77 -11.21 -2.65 6.19
C GLU A 77 -12.05 -2.16 5.00
N SER A 78 -12.91 -1.15 5.22
CA SER A 78 -13.69 -0.53 4.14
C SER A 78 -12.85 0.39 3.26
N ASP A 79 -11.90 1.11 3.86
CA ASP A 79 -11.27 2.28 3.25
C ASP A 79 -9.90 1.95 2.64
N TRP A 80 -9.20 0.98 3.23
CA TRP A 80 -7.83 0.63 2.87
C TRP A 80 -7.78 -0.74 2.19
N GLN A 81 -7.16 -0.77 1.01
CA GLN A 81 -6.94 -1.99 0.24
C GLN A 81 -5.90 -2.90 0.92
N GLU A 82 -4.81 -2.32 1.43
CA GLU A 82 -3.75 -3.05 2.10
C GLU A 82 -3.22 -2.30 3.32
N VAL A 83 -3.07 -3.03 4.43
CA VAL A 83 -2.32 -2.61 5.62
C VAL A 83 -1.31 -3.69 5.94
N ILE A 84 -0.04 -3.44 5.61
CA ILE A 84 1.05 -4.38 5.81
C ILE A 84 1.95 -3.85 6.92
N GLY A 85 2.18 -4.67 7.94
CA GLY A 85 3.11 -4.37 9.03
C GLY A 85 2.64 -3.30 10.04
N GLY A 86 1.39 -2.83 9.90
CA GLY A 86 0.76 -1.87 10.80
C GLY A 86 -0.37 -2.47 11.64
N GLU A 87 -0.75 -1.77 12.70
CA GLU A 87 -1.95 -2.02 13.50
C GLU A 87 -2.41 -0.74 14.22
N ILE A 88 -3.69 -0.67 14.56
CA ILE A 88 -4.23 0.44 15.33
C ILE A 88 -3.83 0.26 16.80
N VAL A 89 -3.20 1.29 17.36
CA VAL A 89 -2.76 1.32 18.76
C VAL A 89 -3.34 2.50 19.51
N LYS A 90 -3.52 2.32 20.82
CA LYS A 90 -4.02 3.34 21.75
C LYS A 90 -2.94 4.38 22.09
N PRO A 91 -3.31 5.57 22.63
CA PRO A 91 -2.38 6.62 23.05
C PRO A 91 -1.22 6.17 23.96
N GLU A 92 -1.43 5.15 24.78
CA GLU A 92 -0.42 4.61 25.70
C GLU A 92 0.58 3.65 25.03
N GLN A 93 0.42 3.36 23.74
CA GLN A 93 1.22 2.41 22.97
C GLN A 93 1.92 3.08 21.77
N GLY A 94 2.89 2.38 21.17
CA GLY A 94 3.59 2.83 19.97
C GLY A 94 4.29 4.18 20.16
N CYS A 95 3.97 5.14 19.28
CA CYS A 95 4.52 6.49 19.26
C CYS A 95 3.71 7.52 20.06
N GLY A 96 2.65 7.10 20.74
CA GLY A 96 1.77 8.00 21.48
C GLY A 96 0.72 8.67 20.58
N VAL A 97 0.26 9.86 20.99
CA VAL A 97 -0.76 10.61 20.25
C VAL A 97 -0.12 11.38 19.10
N VAL A 98 -0.56 11.08 17.87
CA VAL A 98 -0.10 11.78 16.66
C VAL A 98 -1.00 12.99 16.36
N SER A 99 -2.30 12.77 16.16
CA SER A 99 -3.29 13.84 15.98
C SER A 99 -4.21 13.92 17.21
N SER A 100 -4.93 12.83 17.46
CA SER A 100 -5.84 12.66 18.60
C SER A 100 -6.08 11.17 18.79
N GLY A 101 -6.23 10.74 20.04
CA GLY A 101 -6.61 9.36 20.36
C GLY A 101 -5.71 8.30 19.72
N SER A 102 -6.33 7.30 19.11
CA SER A 102 -5.66 6.13 18.55
C SER A 102 -4.95 6.46 17.23
N SER A 103 -3.99 5.62 16.82
CA SER A 103 -3.28 5.83 15.55
C SER A 103 -2.88 4.52 14.88
N LEU A 104 -2.71 4.56 13.56
CA LEU A 104 -2.14 3.45 12.80
C LEU A 104 -0.61 3.43 12.97
N TYR A 105 -0.10 2.38 13.60
CA TYR A 105 1.31 2.25 14.00
C TYR A 105 2.01 1.11 13.26
N PHE A 106 3.08 1.44 12.53
CA PHE A 106 3.87 0.49 11.72
C PHE A 106 5.13 0.04 12.46
N SER A 107 5.12 -1.19 12.97
CA SER A 107 6.19 -1.71 13.84
C SER A 107 6.67 -3.11 13.50
N LYS A 108 5.85 -3.89 12.80
CA LYS A 108 6.17 -5.28 12.48
C LYS A 108 7.39 -5.36 11.55
N ALA A 109 8.07 -6.49 11.60
CA ALA A 109 9.22 -6.76 10.74
C ALA A 109 8.78 -6.93 9.28
N GLY A 110 9.67 -6.58 8.34
CA GLY A 110 9.40 -6.68 6.91
C GLY A 110 8.76 -5.42 6.32
N LYS A 111 7.97 -5.60 5.26
CA LYS A 111 7.33 -4.49 4.53
C LYS A 111 6.33 -3.76 5.44
N ARG A 112 6.36 -2.44 5.40
CA ARG A 112 5.40 -1.56 6.08
C ARG A 112 4.73 -0.69 5.02
N GLN A 113 3.43 -0.83 4.84
CA GLN A 113 2.73 -0.17 3.74
C GLN A 113 1.26 0.06 4.08
N LEU A 114 0.75 1.18 3.62
CA LEU A 114 -0.66 1.53 3.61
C LEU A 114 -1.08 1.85 2.18
N VAL A 115 -2.11 1.18 1.67
CA VAL A 115 -2.64 1.41 0.31
C VAL A 115 -4.14 1.64 0.39
N SER A 116 -4.61 2.77 -0.11
CA SER A 116 -6.05 3.05 -0.21
C SER A 116 -6.69 2.19 -1.30
N ARG A 117 -8.01 2.09 -1.30
CA ARG A 117 -8.73 1.71 -2.53
C ARG A 117 -8.58 2.80 -3.60
N ASP A 118 -8.95 2.49 -4.83
CA ASP A 118 -8.95 3.48 -5.90
C ASP A 118 -9.96 4.59 -5.63
N LEU A 119 -9.56 5.82 -5.96
CA LEU A 119 -10.35 7.02 -5.76
C LEU A 119 -10.43 7.81 -7.06
N ASP A 120 -11.55 8.49 -7.29
CA ASP A 120 -11.63 9.52 -8.33
C ASP A 120 -11.07 10.83 -7.79
N THR A 121 -9.79 11.09 -8.09
CA THR A 121 -9.09 12.31 -7.67
C THR A 121 -9.17 13.45 -8.69
N SER A 122 -10.05 13.37 -9.69
CA SER A 122 -10.13 14.36 -10.78
C SER A 122 -10.46 15.78 -10.29
N TRP A 123 -11.13 15.89 -9.13
CA TRP A 123 -11.57 17.14 -8.51
C TRP A 123 -11.02 17.31 -7.09
N VAL A 124 -10.03 16.52 -6.70
CA VAL A 124 -9.47 16.54 -5.35
C VAL A 124 -8.26 17.46 -5.32
N ASP A 125 -8.23 18.37 -4.35
CA ASP A 125 -7.20 19.41 -4.26
C ASP A 125 -5.95 18.99 -3.46
N PHE A 126 -6.12 18.17 -2.42
CA PHE A 126 -5.02 17.83 -1.51
C PHE A 126 -5.17 16.44 -0.88
N VAL A 127 -4.01 15.90 -0.47
CA VAL A 127 -3.90 14.80 0.48
C VAL A 127 -3.26 15.34 1.76
N GLN A 128 -3.87 15.06 2.91
CA GLN A 128 -3.41 15.54 4.21
C GLN A 128 -3.50 14.41 5.23
N PHE A 129 -2.47 14.29 6.05
CA PHE A 129 -2.37 13.36 7.17
C PHE A 129 -1.39 13.92 8.19
N TYR A 130 -1.45 13.39 9.41
CA TYR A 130 -0.41 13.60 10.40
C TYR A 130 0.53 12.40 10.42
N ILE A 131 1.84 12.66 10.62
CA ILE A 131 2.85 11.61 10.68
C ILE A 131 3.86 11.85 11.79
N GLN A 132 4.31 10.76 12.40
CA GLN A 132 5.48 10.72 13.26
C GLN A 132 6.37 9.55 12.84
N ILE A 133 7.66 9.83 12.62
CA ILE A 133 8.68 8.85 12.27
C ILE A 133 9.67 8.77 13.45
N GLY A 134 9.48 7.74 14.27
CA GLY A 134 10.28 7.52 15.47
C GLY A 134 10.08 8.57 16.56
N GLY A 135 10.86 8.43 17.62
CA GLY A 135 10.74 9.21 18.85
C GLY A 135 11.83 8.85 19.86
N GLU A 136 11.62 9.25 21.11
CA GLU A 136 12.56 9.01 22.21
C GLU A 136 12.21 7.76 23.04
N SER A 137 11.04 7.14 22.80
CA SER A 137 10.59 5.97 23.55
C SER A 137 11.09 4.65 22.94
N ALA A 138 11.24 3.62 23.76
CA ALA A 138 11.63 2.29 23.30
C ALA A 138 10.59 1.64 22.35
N SER A 139 9.32 2.07 22.46
CA SER A 139 8.22 1.65 21.60
C SER A 139 8.10 2.46 20.32
N CYS A 140 8.92 3.51 20.13
CA CYS A 140 8.94 4.36 18.96
C CYS A 140 10.37 4.87 18.75
N ASN A 141 11.25 3.96 18.35
CA ASN A 141 12.68 4.24 18.26
C ASN A 141 12.97 5.25 17.15
N LYS A 142 14.00 6.07 17.36
CA LYS A 142 14.47 7.03 16.36
C LYS A 142 15.07 6.29 15.15
N PRO A 143 14.70 6.65 13.92
CA PRO A 143 15.33 6.09 12.72
C PRO A 143 16.81 6.48 12.64
N ASP A 144 17.64 5.56 12.15
CA ASP A 144 19.10 5.67 12.09
C ASP A 144 19.63 5.91 10.67
N SER A 145 18.82 5.64 9.65
CA SER A 145 19.22 5.74 8.26
C SER A 145 18.17 6.43 7.38
N ARG A 146 18.63 6.92 6.21
CA ARG A 146 17.75 7.52 5.21
C ARG A 146 16.71 6.55 4.66
N GLU A 147 17.01 5.25 4.67
CA GLU A 147 16.13 4.20 4.16
C GLU A 147 14.88 3.99 5.01
N GLU A 148 14.85 4.54 6.22
CA GLU A 148 13.69 4.54 7.12
C GLU A 148 12.76 5.75 6.94
N GLY A 149 13.01 6.56 5.89
CA GLY A 149 12.05 7.57 5.46
C GLY A 149 10.76 6.95 4.94
N VAL A 150 9.68 7.74 4.91
CA VAL A 150 8.40 7.29 4.39
C VAL A 150 8.16 7.92 3.02
N LEU A 151 7.79 7.10 2.04
CA LEU A 151 7.47 7.56 0.69
C LEU A 151 5.96 7.66 0.51
N LEU A 152 5.48 8.83 0.12
CA LEU A 152 4.11 9.01 -0.36
C LEU A 152 4.10 8.87 -1.87
N GLN A 153 3.34 7.90 -2.37
CA GLN A 153 3.25 7.58 -3.79
C GLN A 153 1.79 7.45 -4.23
N TYR A 154 1.56 7.56 -5.53
CA TYR A 154 0.27 7.28 -6.17
C TYR A 154 0.43 6.36 -7.37
N SER A 155 -0.66 5.70 -7.76
CA SER A 155 -0.75 4.86 -8.95
C SER A 155 -2.06 5.16 -9.68
N ASN A 156 -1.98 5.18 -11.02
CA ASN A 156 -3.16 5.35 -11.89
C ASN A 156 -3.47 4.05 -12.67
N ASN A 157 -2.88 2.92 -12.27
CA ASN A 157 -3.02 1.63 -12.94
C ASN A 157 -3.02 0.47 -11.93
N GLY A 158 -3.82 0.62 -10.87
CA GLY A 158 -4.07 -0.46 -9.91
C GLY A 158 -2.81 -0.96 -9.21
N GLY A 159 -1.84 -0.08 -8.96
CA GLY A 159 -0.60 -0.41 -8.24
C GLY A 159 0.47 -1.11 -9.09
N ILE A 160 0.33 -1.20 -10.41
CA ILE A 160 1.37 -1.78 -11.27
C ILE A 160 2.60 -0.85 -11.35
N GLN A 161 2.35 0.46 -11.46
CA GLN A 161 3.39 1.48 -11.42
C GLN A 161 3.06 2.52 -10.36
N TRP A 162 4.10 2.94 -9.64
CA TRP A 162 4.01 3.91 -8.56
C TRP A 162 4.84 5.14 -8.90
N HIS A 163 4.26 6.31 -8.67
CA HIS A 163 4.89 7.61 -8.87
C HIS A 163 5.10 8.29 -7.51
N LEU A 164 6.31 8.81 -7.27
CA LEU A 164 6.64 9.53 -6.04
C LEU A 164 5.93 10.89 -6.02
N LEU A 165 5.17 11.15 -4.95
CA LEU A 165 4.54 12.44 -4.68
C LEU A 165 5.35 13.24 -3.66
N ALA A 166 5.77 12.60 -2.57
CA ALA A 166 6.61 13.21 -1.54
C ALA A 166 7.50 12.18 -0.82
N GLU A 167 8.66 12.62 -0.34
CA GLU A 167 9.56 11.87 0.54
C GLU A 167 9.53 12.54 1.93
N MET A 168 9.03 11.82 2.93
CA MET A 168 9.07 12.25 4.33
C MET A 168 10.39 11.77 4.92
N TYR A 169 11.33 12.71 5.05
CA TYR A 169 12.69 12.42 5.47
C TYR A 169 12.75 11.94 6.93
N PHE A 170 13.52 10.89 7.19
CA PHE A 170 13.53 10.15 8.46
C PHE A 170 13.78 11.02 9.71
N SER A 171 14.54 12.11 9.60
CA SER A 171 14.89 12.97 10.74
C SER A 171 13.88 14.07 11.05
N ASP A 172 12.95 14.37 10.13
CA ASP A 172 12.20 15.63 10.15
C ASP A 172 10.85 15.52 10.90
N PHE A 173 10.45 14.28 11.23
CA PHE A 173 9.14 13.93 11.77
C PHE A 173 9.24 13.19 13.11
N SER A 174 10.29 13.44 13.92
CA SER A 174 10.44 12.84 15.26
C SER A 174 9.40 13.30 16.29
N LYS A 175 8.59 14.30 15.92
CA LYS A 175 7.38 14.74 16.62
C LYS A 175 6.25 14.81 15.59
N PRO A 176 4.98 14.63 16.03
CA PRO A 176 3.84 14.69 15.13
C PRO A 176 3.79 16.00 14.32
N ARG A 177 3.53 15.88 13.02
CA ARG A 177 3.33 16.98 12.08
C ARG A 177 2.26 16.65 11.07
#